data_AF-A0A5J4L2X1-F1
#
_entry.id   AF-A0A5J4L2X1-F1
#
_cell.length_a   1.000
_cell.length_b   1.000
_cell.length_c   1.000
_cell.angle_alpha   90.00
_cell.angle_beta   90.00
_cell.angle_gamma   90.00
#
_symmetry.space_group_name_H-M   'P 1'
#
loop_
_entity.id
_entity.type
_entity.pdbx_description
1 polymer ?
#
loop_
_entity_poly.entity_id
_entity_poly.type
_entity_poly.pdbx_seq_one_letter_code
_entity_poly.pdbx_strand_id
1 'polypeptide(L)'
;MILCKVHELKEGMIVARDVTVSGVAIPILRKGAVLNEQYINSLKKYGIAFLYVELPEGYSGAKGEILSLTEVKTNNIIFEGKVQIKADIPKNTTIEAGESVIIEGNVADGCSIFSKSGVIIIKGFAYGAGDNPIQLYAKQDITVGNLSHAVVKTDGDLVAERDCFDAAIEVKGEVRIGGSVLRSKIGTNVRAVLGQCGSEEGEPVIVTVNPTEAQEIIQELLKIDNSVNTLTKEKTQLQNIIDLIKKLGGNIEQLPQDKKIELAKGAKRFKDISGEIAVLSSKREELLNNIKQILSVRRVIVNNVVYPNTKIQIGGRLFIASKPEQRCAFCVEEGKVIIKSL
;
A
#
# COMPACT_ATOMS: atom_id res chain seq x y z
N MET A 1 -20.44 -5.13 -23.38
CA MET A 1 -19.79 -4.75 -24.65
C MET A 1 -18.34 -4.40 -24.34
N ILE A 2 -17.40 -4.77 -25.20
CA ILE A 2 -15.98 -4.45 -25.03
C ILE A 2 -15.56 -3.40 -26.05
N LEU A 3 -14.64 -2.51 -25.66
CA LEU A 3 -13.98 -1.58 -26.55
C LEU A 3 -12.67 -2.22 -27.03
N CYS A 4 -12.63 -2.63 -28.29
CA CYS A 4 -11.45 -3.26 -28.90
C CYS A 4 -10.76 -2.28 -29.84
N LYS A 5 -9.43 -2.43 -30.00
CA LYS A 5 -8.71 -1.71 -31.06
C LYS A 5 -9.07 -2.32 -32.41
N VAL A 6 -9.19 -1.49 -33.45
CA VAL A 6 -9.61 -1.96 -34.77
C VAL A 6 -8.66 -3.02 -35.37
N HIS A 7 -7.38 -3.02 -34.99
CA HIS A 7 -6.43 -4.05 -35.45
C HIS A 7 -6.54 -5.39 -34.70
N GLU A 8 -7.24 -5.43 -33.57
CA GLU A 8 -7.50 -6.64 -32.77
C GLU A 8 -8.86 -7.28 -33.13
N LEU A 9 -9.67 -6.62 -33.97
CA LEU A 9 -10.97 -7.13 -34.41
C LEU A 9 -10.82 -8.38 -35.26
N LYS A 10 -11.71 -9.34 -35.04
CA LYS A 10 -11.80 -10.59 -35.80
C LYS A 10 -13.15 -10.65 -36.52
N GLU A 11 -13.18 -11.42 -37.61
CA GLU A 11 -14.45 -11.75 -38.27
C GLU A 11 -15.39 -12.47 -37.30
N GLY A 12 -16.69 -12.25 -37.47
CA GLY A 12 -17.72 -12.82 -36.60
C GLY A 12 -18.04 -12.00 -35.36
N MET A 13 -17.23 -11.01 -34.98
CA MET A 13 -17.56 -10.08 -33.88
C MET A 13 -18.76 -9.22 -34.24
N ILE A 14 -19.65 -8.94 -33.28
CA ILE A 14 -20.87 -8.16 -33.51
C ILE A 14 -20.66 -6.73 -33.04
N VAL A 15 -20.96 -5.75 -33.89
CA VAL A 15 -20.91 -4.33 -33.56
C VAL A 15 -21.96 -3.99 -32.49
N ALA A 16 -21.52 -3.47 -31.35
CA ALA A 16 -22.42 -3.19 -30.22
C ALA A 16 -23.08 -1.80 -30.30
N ARG A 17 -22.56 -0.88 -31.11
CA ARG A 17 -23.08 0.49 -31.29
C ARG A 17 -22.86 0.97 -32.71
N ASP A 18 -23.75 1.85 -33.19
CA ASP A 18 -23.55 2.54 -34.46
C ASP A 18 -22.21 3.28 -34.48
N VAL A 19 -21.49 3.13 -35.58
CA VAL A 19 -20.20 3.78 -35.84
C VAL A 19 -20.42 4.87 -36.87
N THR A 20 -20.19 6.11 -36.51
CA THR A 20 -20.26 7.26 -37.40
C THR A 20 -18.87 7.87 -37.59
N VAL A 21 -18.65 8.49 -38.75
CA VAL A 21 -17.45 9.27 -39.05
C VAL A 21 -17.85 10.73 -39.10
N SER A 22 -16.98 11.63 -38.61
CA SER A 22 -17.24 13.07 -38.66
C SER A 22 -17.59 13.53 -40.08
N GLY A 23 -18.68 14.28 -40.23
CA GLY A 23 -19.18 14.74 -41.53
C GLY A 23 -20.08 13.75 -42.28
N VAL A 24 -20.34 12.56 -41.73
CA VAL A 24 -21.24 11.56 -42.34
C VAL A 24 -22.47 11.37 -41.45
N ALA A 25 -23.66 11.70 -41.97
CA ALA A 25 -24.92 11.60 -41.23
C ALA A 25 -25.41 10.15 -41.02
N ILE A 26 -24.92 9.20 -41.82
CA ILE A 26 -25.31 7.79 -41.79
C ILE A 26 -24.20 6.97 -41.13
N PRO A 27 -24.51 6.08 -40.18
CA PRO A 27 -23.52 5.17 -39.61
C PRO A 27 -22.85 4.32 -40.70
N ILE A 28 -21.53 4.29 -40.69
CA ILE A 28 -20.73 3.41 -41.57
C ILE A 28 -20.87 1.94 -41.19
N LEU A 29 -21.20 1.67 -39.91
CA LEU A 29 -21.55 0.37 -39.38
C LEU A 29 -22.69 0.56 -38.39
N ARG A 30 -23.72 -0.29 -38.49
CA ARG A 30 -24.85 -0.28 -37.55
C ARG A 30 -24.64 -1.29 -36.43
N LYS A 31 -25.25 -1.02 -35.28
CA LYS A 31 -25.39 -2.00 -34.20
C LYS A 31 -25.99 -3.31 -34.75
N GLY A 32 -25.43 -4.44 -34.33
CA GLY A 32 -25.81 -5.78 -34.78
C GLY A 32 -25.10 -6.24 -36.05
N ALA A 33 -24.32 -5.37 -36.71
CA ALA A 33 -23.52 -5.80 -37.87
C ALA A 33 -22.46 -6.81 -37.44
N VAL A 34 -22.38 -7.95 -38.14
CA VAL A 34 -21.32 -8.94 -37.95
C VAL A 34 -20.11 -8.50 -38.77
N LEU A 35 -18.96 -8.34 -38.11
CA LEU A 35 -17.73 -7.92 -38.75
C LEU A 35 -17.23 -9.02 -39.71
N ASN A 36 -16.88 -8.59 -40.91
CA ASN A 36 -16.15 -9.36 -41.92
C ASN A 36 -14.89 -8.57 -42.32
N GLU A 37 -14.03 -9.17 -43.15
CA GLU A 37 -12.81 -8.51 -43.62
C GLU A 37 -13.06 -7.11 -44.20
N GLN A 38 -14.12 -6.95 -45.00
CA GLN A 38 -14.45 -5.68 -45.65
C GLN A 38 -14.80 -4.58 -44.64
N TYR A 39 -15.57 -4.91 -43.60
CA TYR A 39 -15.89 -3.96 -42.54
C TYR A 39 -14.66 -3.57 -41.72
N ILE A 40 -13.80 -4.54 -41.37
CA ILE A 40 -12.57 -4.28 -40.63
C ILE A 40 -11.63 -3.39 -41.45
N ASN A 41 -11.46 -3.66 -42.73
CA ASN A 41 -10.64 -2.86 -43.63
C ASN A 41 -11.22 -1.44 -43.83
N SER A 42 -12.55 -1.32 -43.89
CA SER A 42 -13.23 -0.02 -43.97
C SER A 42 -12.99 0.81 -42.71
N LEU A 43 -13.10 0.21 -41.52
CA LEU A 43 -12.80 0.88 -40.25
C LEU A 43 -11.36 1.41 -40.20
N LYS A 44 -10.38 0.61 -40.66
CA LYS A 44 -8.98 1.03 -40.77
C LYS A 44 -8.82 2.20 -41.75
N LYS A 45 -9.48 2.14 -42.92
CA LYS A 45 -9.43 3.19 -43.94
C LYS A 45 -10.00 4.52 -43.44
N TYR A 46 -11.06 4.48 -42.63
CA TYR A 46 -11.66 5.67 -42.02
C TYR A 46 -10.92 6.17 -40.77
N GLY A 47 -9.79 5.54 -40.39
CA GLY A 47 -9.00 5.96 -39.24
C GLY A 47 -9.68 5.71 -37.89
N ILE A 48 -10.68 4.82 -37.84
CA ILE A 48 -11.32 4.45 -36.58
C ILE A 48 -10.33 3.65 -35.75
N ALA A 49 -9.99 4.15 -34.57
CA ALA A 49 -9.02 3.51 -33.69
C ALA A 49 -9.64 2.39 -32.83
N PHE A 50 -10.89 2.58 -32.40
CA PHE A 50 -11.57 1.68 -31.47
C PHE A 50 -13.02 1.42 -31.88
N LEU A 51 -13.53 0.25 -31.53
CA LEU A 51 -14.90 -0.19 -31.82
C LEU A 51 -15.50 -0.90 -30.61
N TYR A 52 -16.77 -0.63 -30.30
CA TYR A 52 -17.53 -1.41 -29.33
C TYR A 52 -18.10 -2.68 -29.97
N VAL A 53 -17.80 -3.85 -29.43
CA VAL A 53 -18.35 -5.14 -29.87
C VAL A 53 -19.07 -5.89 -28.75
N GLU A 54 -20.01 -6.76 -29.11
CA GLU A 54 -20.67 -7.66 -28.18
C GLU A 54 -19.71 -8.76 -27.71
N LEU A 55 -19.88 -9.19 -26.47
CA LEU A 55 -19.04 -10.22 -25.86
C LEU A 55 -19.46 -11.60 -26.38
N PRO A 56 -18.53 -12.39 -26.95
CA PRO A 56 -18.77 -13.81 -27.15
C PRO A 56 -19.01 -14.49 -25.80
N GLU A 57 -19.83 -15.54 -25.79
CA GLU A 57 -20.04 -16.35 -24.59
C GLU A 57 -18.71 -16.96 -24.11
N GLY A 58 -18.44 -16.88 -22.80
CA GLY A 58 -17.20 -17.36 -22.19
C GLY A 58 -15.97 -16.47 -22.40
N TYR A 59 -16.09 -15.31 -23.07
CA TYR A 59 -14.96 -14.39 -23.23
C TYR A 59 -14.61 -13.66 -21.94
N SER A 60 -13.40 -13.87 -21.43
CA SER A 60 -12.89 -13.25 -20.20
C SER A 60 -11.96 -12.07 -20.45
N GLY A 61 -11.82 -11.58 -21.68
CA GLY A 61 -10.92 -10.47 -21.99
C GLY A 61 -9.45 -10.83 -22.13
N ALA A 62 -8.68 -9.86 -22.61
CA ALA A 62 -7.23 -9.88 -22.62
C ALA A 62 -6.65 -8.60 -22.01
N LYS A 63 -5.37 -8.65 -21.63
CA LYS A 63 -4.63 -7.50 -21.12
C LYS A 63 -4.66 -6.34 -22.12
N GLY A 64 -4.89 -5.12 -21.65
CA GLY A 64 -5.03 -3.91 -22.46
C GLY A 64 -6.43 -3.65 -23.05
N GLU A 65 -7.36 -4.60 -22.95
CA GLU A 65 -8.76 -4.40 -23.37
C GLU A 65 -9.59 -3.67 -22.30
N ILE A 66 -10.72 -3.11 -22.71
CA ILE A 66 -11.65 -2.41 -21.81
C ILE A 66 -13.05 -2.99 -21.97
N LEU A 67 -13.57 -3.58 -20.90
CA LEU A 67 -14.99 -3.92 -20.75
C LEU A 67 -15.76 -2.69 -20.30
N SER A 68 -16.66 -2.17 -21.13
CA SER A 68 -17.48 -1.00 -20.79
C SER A 68 -18.95 -1.39 -20.61
N LEU A 69 -19.48 -1.17 -19.41
CA LEU A 69 -20.85 -1.51 -19.03
C LEU A 69 -21.62 -0.22 -18.69
N THR A 70 -22.80 -0.07 -19.29
CA THR A 70 -23.76 0.99 -18.96
C THR A 70 -24.82 0.52 -17.96
N GLU A 71 -24.85 -0.76 -17.65
CA GLU A 71 -25.75 -1.43 -16.72
C GLU A 71 -25.06 -2.70 -16.22
N VAL A 72 -25.30 -3.07 -14.97
CA VAL A 72 -24.78 -4.31 -14.36
C VAL A 72 -25.93 -5.32 -14.31
N LYS A 73 -25.90 -6.30 -15.21
CA LYS A 73 -26.91 -7.36 -15.30
C LYS A 73 -26.53 -8.64 -14.57
N THR A 74 -25.25 -8.79 -14.23
CA THR A 74 -24.71 -9.97 -13.57
C THR A 74 -24.01 -9.55 -12.28
N ASN A 75 -24.14 -10.38 -11.25
CA ASN A 75 -23.48 -10.14 -9.96
C ASN A 75 -22.03 -10.65 -9.94
N ASN A 76 -21.55 -11.20 -11.06
CA ASN A 76 -20.16 -11.64 -11.19
C ASN A 76 -19.62 -11.14 -12.54
N ILE A 77 -18.54 -10.37 -12.48
CA ILE A 77 -17.84 -9.81 -13.63
C ILE A 77 -16.36 -10.14 -13.48
N ILE A 78 -15.86 -11.04 -14.32
CA ILE A 78 -14.45 -11.43 -14.35
C ILE A 78 -13.90 -11.04 -15.72
N PHE A 79 -12.88 -10.18 -15.75
CA PHE A 79 -12.30 -9.67 -16.99
C PHE A 79 -10.79 -9.42 -16.84
N GLU A 80 -9.97 -9.96 -17.72
CA GLU A 80 -8.50 -9.85 -17.64
C GLU A 80 -7.97 -8.45 -18.00
N GLY A 81 -8.77 -7.62 -18.67
CA GLY A 81 -8.45 -6.23 -18.97
C GLY A 81 -8.97 -5.25 -17.90
N LYS A 82 -9.29 -4.02 -18.34
CA LYS A 82 -9.93 -2.99 -17.52
C LYS A 82 -11.44 -3.15 -17.53
N VAL A 83 -12.09 -2.84 -16.41
CA VAL A 83 -13.55 -2.81 -16.29
C VAL A 83 -13.98 -1.37 -16.02
N GLN A 84 -14.84 -0.82 -16.89
CA GLN A 84 -15.42 0.50 -16.74
C GLN A 84 -16.95 0.41 -16.67
N ILE A 85 -17.54 0.86 -15.57
CA ILE A 85 -18.98 0.77 -15.31
C ILE A 85 -19.53 2.18 -15.12
N LYS A 86 -20.50 2.56 -15.96
CA LYS A 86 -21.16 3.89 -15.96
C LYS A 86 -22.47 3.91 -15.18
N ALA A 87 -22.63 2.97 -14.25
CA ALA A 87 -23.85 2.75 -13.49
C ALA A 87 -23.50 2.40 -12.04
N ASP A 88 -24.53 2.37 -11.20
CA ASP A 88 -24.42 1.86 -9.84
C ASP A 88 -24.18 0.34 -9.86
N ILE A 89 -23.44 -0.14 -8.85
CA ILE A 89 -23.15 -1.55 -8.64
C ILE A 89 -24.18 -2.12 -7.65
N PRO A 90 -25.00 -3.10 -8.06
CA PRO A 90 -25.96 -3.75 -7.19
C PRO A 90 -25.29 -4.51 -6.04
N LYS A 91 -26.06 -4.77 -4.98
CA LYS A 91 -25.58 -5.52 -3.82
C LYS A 91 -24.98 -6.88 -4.19
N ASN A 92 -24.02 -7.34 -3.41
CA ASN A 92 -23.37 -8.65 -3.57
C ASN A 92 -22.76 -8.88 -4.96
N THR A 93 -22.33 -7.81 -5.63
CA THR A 93 -21.64 -7.91 -6.92
C THR A 93 -20.15 -8.11 -6.72
N THR A 94 -19.59 -9.10 -7.41
CA THR A 94 -18.15 -9.34 -7.49
C THR A 94 -17.61 -8.84 -8.83
N ILE A 95 -16.57 -8.02 -8.78
CA ILE A 95 -15.86 -7.51 -9.96
C ILE A 95 -14.39 -7.85 -9.80
N GLU A 96 -13.87 -8.67 -10.69
CA GLU A 96 -12.45 -9.00 -10.78
C GLU A 96 -11.90 -8.51 -12.12
N ALA A 97 -11.06 -7.49 -12.06
CA ALA A 97 -10.32 -6.98 -13.22
C ALA A 97 -8.85 -7.40 -13.15
N GLY A 98 -8.29 -7.85 -14.27
CA GLY A 98 -6.85 -8.06 -14.39
C GLY A 98 -6.07 -6.74 -14.35
N GLU A 99 -6.65 -5.66 -14.87
CA GLU A 99 -6.09 -4.32 -14.80
C GLU A 99 -6.87 -3.43 -13.83
N SER A 100 -7.48 -2.33 -14.29
CA SER A 100 -8.13 -1.33 -13.43
C SER A 100 -9.65 -1.46 -13.42
N VAL A 101 -10.29 -1.06 -12.33
CA VAL A 101 -11.75 -0.93 -12.22
C VAL A 101 -12.12 0.54 -12.08
N ILE A 102 -13.01 1.03 -12.93
CA ILE A 102 -13.52 2.40 -12.90
C ILE A 102 -15.04 2.33 -12.81
N ILE A 103 -15.62 2.84 -11.73
CA ILE A 103 -17.06 2.88 -11.47
C ILE A 103 -17.47 4.34 -11.36
N GLU A 104 -18.38 4.78 -12.23
CA GLU A 104 -18.89 6.16 -12.20
C GLU A 104 -20.03 6.33 -11.19
N GLY A 105 -20.73 5.25 -10.85
CA GLY A 105 -21.83 5.23 -9.89
C GLY A 105 -21.41 4.89 -8.46
N ASN A 106 -22.42 4.55 -7.66
CA ASN A 106 -22.29 4.08 -6.30
C ASN A 106 -22.08 2.56 -6.26
N VAL A 107 -21.57 2.06 -5.14
CA VAL A 107 -21.37 0.64 -4.85
C VAL A 107 -22.18 0.28 -3.61
N ALA A 108 -23.09 -0.68 -3.75
CA ALA A 108 -23.93 -1.15 -2.66
C ALA A 108 -23.25 -2.22 -1.79
N ASP A 109 -23.91 -2.65 -0.72
CA ASP A 109 -23.34 -3.54 0.28
C ASP A 109 -23.00 -4.94 -0.24
N GLY A 110 -22.05 -5.59 0.43
CA GLY A 110 -21.57 -6.93 0.07
C GLY A 110 -20.78 -7.03 -1.24
N CYS A 111 -20.49 -5.90 -1.91
CA CYS A 111 -19.70 -5.93 -3.13
C CYS A 111 -18.22 -6.25 -2.85
N SER A 112 -17.60 -7.01 -3.75
CA SER A 112 -16.17 -7.31 -3.71
C SER A 112 -15.51 -6.90 -5.03
N ILE A 113 -14.61 -5.93 -4.97
CA ILE A 113 -13.99 -5.31 -6.14
C ILE A 113 -12.48 -5.50 -6.07
N PHE A 114 -11.94 -6.19 -7.07
CA PHE A 114 -10.54 -6.57 -7.15
C PHE A 114 -9.91 -6.05 -8.44
N SER A 115 -8.74 -5.45 -8.29
CA SER A 115 -7.87 -4.98 -9.36
C SER A 115 -6.50 -5.65 -9.22
N LYS A 116 -6.21 -6.65 -10.06
CA LYS A 116 -5.00 -7.50 -9.90
C LYS A 116 -3.70 -6.73 -10.15
N SER A 117 -3.71 -5.74 -11.05
CA SER A 117 -2.51 -4.98 -11.42
C SER A 117 -2.69 -3.46 -11.53
N GLY A 118 -3.92 -2.95 -11.46
CA GLY A 118 -4.23 -1.54 -11.66
C GLY A 118 -4.82 -0.84 -10.43
N VAL A 119 -5.54 0.24 -10.70
CA VAL A 119 -6.24 1.08 -9.71
C VAL A 119 -7.72 0.69 -9.58
N ILE A 120 -8.34 1.06 -8.46
CA ILE A 120 -9.81 1.13 -8.33
C ILE A 120 -10.22 2.59 -8.19
N ILE A 121 -11.13 3.06 -9.05
CA ILE A 121 -11.69 4.41 -8.98
C ILE A 121 -13.20 4.29 -8.89
N ILE A 122 -13.79 4.74 -7.79
CA ILE A 122 -15.23 4.82 -7.56
C ILE A 122 -15.60 6.29 -7.40
N LYS A 123 -16.19 6.90 -8.43
CA LYS A 123 -16.58 8.33 -8.38
C LYS A 123 -17.73 8.58 -7.40
N GLY A 124 -18.61 7.59 -7.22
CA GLY A 124 -19.70 7.66 -6.27
C GLY A 124 -19.29 7.22 -4.86
N PHE A 125 -20.26 6.69 -4.14
CA PHE A 125 -20.12 6.23 -2.77
C PHE A 125 -19.99 4.71 -2.70
N ALA A 126 -19.22 4.20 -1.75
CA ALA A 126 -19.16 2.78 -1.42
C ALA A 126 -19.81 2.54 -0.05
N TYR A 127 -21.04 2.05 -0.05
CA TYR A 127 -21.85 1.81 1.15
C TYR A 127 -21.99 0.33 1.49
N GLY A 128 -21.21 -0.15 2.44
CA GLY A 128 -21.39 -1.47 3.05
C GLY A 128 -22.44 -1.47 4.16
N ALA A 129 -22.71 -2.66 4.70
CA ALA A 129 -23.45 -2.86 5.94
C ALA A 129 -22.59 -3.66 6.93
N GLY A 130 -22.89 -3.60 8.23
CA GLY A 130 -22.13 -4.32 9.27
C GLY A 130 -21.96 -5.82 8.98
N ASP A 131 -23.03 -6.47 8.53
CA ASP A 131 -23.01 -7.91 8.19
C ASP A 131 -22.48 -8.19 6.77
N ASN A 132 -22.47 -7.18 5.89
CA ASN A 132 -22.09 -7.27 4.49
C ASN A 132 -21.15 -6.11 4.11
N PRO A 133 -19.90 -6.11 4.61
CA PRO A 133 -18.96 -5.05 4.31
C PRO A 133 -18.56 -5.10 2.83
N ILE A 134 -18.23 -3.94 2.26
CA ILE A 134 -17.62 -3.87 0.93
C ILE A 134 -16.16 -4.29 1.04
N GLN A 135 -15.65 -5.01 0.04
CA GLN A 135 -14.24 -5.34 -0.04
C GLN A 135 -13.59 -4.70 -1.26
N LEU A 136 -12.56 -3.88 -1.05
CA LEU A 136 -11.81 -3.21 -2.11
C LEU A 136 -10.34 -3.64 -2.03
N TYR A 137 -9.84 -4.25 -3.12
CA TYR A 137 -8.45 -4.69 -3.21
C TYR A 137 -7.83 -4.23 -4.51
N ALA A 138 -6.78 -3.40 -4.45
CA ALA A 138 -6.05 -2.98 -5.63
C ALA A 138 -4.54 -3.15 -5.47
N LYS A 139 -3.86 -3.41 -6.58
CA LYS A 139 -2.40 -3.45 -6.60
C LYS A 139 -1.76 -2.06 -6.65
N GLN A 140 -2.49 -1.04 -7.10
CA GLN A 140 -2.02 0.34 -7.14
C GLN A 140 -2.86 1.20 -6.19
N ASP A 141 -3.48 2.27 -6.67
CA ASP A 141 -4.22 3.21 -5.85
C ASP A 141 -5.72 2.86 -5.80
N ILE A 142 -6.38 3.30 -4.73
CA ILE A 142 -7.83 3.29 -4.59
C ILE A 142 -8.31 4.72 -4.37
N THR A 143 -9.25 5.17 -5.20
CA THR A 143 -9.94 6.46 -5.04
C THR A 143 -11.43 6.22 -4.92
N VAL A 144 -12.07 6.80 -3.90
CA VAL A 144 -13.50 6.64 -3.62
C VAL A 144 -14.11 7.93 -3.09
N GLY A 145 -15.37 8.23 -3.41
CA GLY A 145 -16.04 9.42 -2.89
C GLY A 145 -16.29 9.36 -1.37
N ASN A 146 -16.90 8.29 -0.88
CA ASN A 146 -17.16 8.02 0.55
C ASN A 146 -17.06 6.51 0.80
N LEU A 147 -16.68 6.15 2.02
CA LEU A 147 -16.49 4.75 2.41
C LEU A 147 -17.24 4.46 3.71
N SER A 148 -18.17 3.50 3.70
CA SER A 148 -18.79 3.00 4.93
C SER A 148 -18.76 1.47 4.99
N HIS A 149 -18.51 0.91 6.17
CA HIS A 149 -18.48 -0.55 6.40
C HIS A 149 -17.66 -1.27 5.33
N ALA A 150 -16.37 -0.99 5.26
CA ALA A 150 -15.52 -1.49 4.18
C ALA A 150 -14.20 -2.06 4.68
N VAL A 151 -13.71 -3.07 3.97
CA VAL A 151 -12.35 -3.60 4.09
C VAL A 151 -11.59 -3.17 2.85
N VAL A 152 -10.56 -2.36 3.04
CA VAL A 152 -9.77 -1.79 1.94
C VAL A 152 -8.33 -2.18 2.09
N LYS A 153 -7.76 -2.81 1.05
CA LYS A 153 -6.32 -3.06 1.00
C LYS A 153 -5.72 -2.62 -0.30
N THR A 154 -4.59 -1.91 -0.23
CA THR A 154 -3.91 -1.46 -1.43
C THR A 154 -2.40 -1.29 -1.27
N ASP A 155 -1.68 -1.58 -2.35
CA ASP A 155 -0.22 -1.46 -2.42
C ASP A 155 0.27 -0.05 -2.80
N GLY A 156 -0.63 0.81 -3.31
CA GLY A 156 -0.41 2.24 -3.55
C GLY A 156 -1.08 3.12 -2.49
N ASP A 157 -1.66 4.24 -2.92
CA ASP A 157 -2.33 5.22 -2.07
C ASP A 157 -3.84 4.94 -1.95
N LEU A 158 -4.45 5.43 -0.86
CA LEU A 158 -5.91 5.50 -0.70
C LEU A 158 -6.34 6.96 -0.61
N VAL A 159 -7.30 7.35 -1.43
CA VAL A 159 -7.98 8.64 -1.36
C VAL A 159 -9.48 8.42 -1.17
N ALA A 160 -10.00 8.82 -0.02
CA ALA A 160 -11.43 9.01 0.21
C ALA A 160 -11.75 10.51 0.20
N GLU A 161 -12.56 10.97 -0.75
CA GLU A 161 -12.79 12.41 -0.93
C GLU A 161 -13.56 13.04 0.24
N ARG A 162 -14.45 12.26 0.87
CA ARG A 162 -15.31 12.67 1.99
C ARG A 162 -15.08 11.77 3.20
N ASP A 163 -16.14 11.34 3.86
CA ASP A 163 -16.07 10.62 5.12
C ASP A 163 -15.75 9.13 4.96
N CYS A 164 -15.30 8.55 6.07
CA CYS A 164 -14.95 7.15 6.24
C CYS A 164 -15.51 6.62 7.56
N PHE A 165 -16.39 5.61 7.50
CA PHE A 165 -17.08 5.07 8.67
C PHE A 165 -16.96 3.55 8.74
N ASP A 166 -16.73 3.01 9.93
CA ASP A 166 -16.68 1.56 10.17
C ASP A 166 -15.77 0.79 9.20
N ALA A 167 -14.63 1.38 8.84
CA ALA A 167 -13.73 0.82 7.84
C ALA A 167 -12.48 0.20 8.46
N ALA A 168 -11.98 -0.86 7.84
CA ALA A 168 -10.67 -1.45 8.09
C ALA A 168 -9.79 -1.24 6.86
N ILE A 169 -8.79 -0.37 6.99
CA ILE A 169 -7.95 0.13 5.89
C ILE A 169 -6.51 -0.32 6.12
N GLU A 170 -5.90 -0.98 5.13
CA GLU A 170 -4.48 -1.37 5.11
C GLU A 170 -3.83 -0.90 3.80
N VAL A 171 -2.91 0.06 3.88
CA VAL A 171 -2.37 0.77 2.71
C VAL A 171 -0.85 0.80 2.79
N LYS A 172 -0.14 0.49 1.69
CA LYS A 172 1.33 0.65 1.68
C LYS A 172 1.77 2.09 1.39
N GLY A 173 1.01 2.84 0.62
CA GLY A 173 1.24 4.26 0.34
C GLY A 173 0.63 5.19 1.39
N GLU A 174 0.26 6.39 0.97
CA GLU A 174 -0.39 7.42 1.79
C GLU A 174 -1.91 7.19 1.87
N VAL A 175 -2.50 7.50 3.03
CA VAL A 175 -3.96 7.56 3.21
C VAL A 175 -4.40 9.02 3.29
N ARG A 176 -5.31 9.43 2.41
CA ARG A 176 -5.97 10.74 2.44
C ARG A 176 -7.47 10.58 2.59
N ILE A 177 -8.04 11.13 3.65
CA ILE A 177 -9.48 11.15 3.88
C ILE A 177 -9.89 12.60 4.11
N GLY A 178 -10.69 13.16 3.20
CA GLY A 178 -11.06 14.58 3.24
C GLY A 178 -12.03 14.93 4.36
N GLY A 179 -12.93 14.01 4.70
CA GLY A 179 -13.99 14.19 5.69
C GLY A 179 -13.66 13.61 7.07
N SER A 180 -14.71 13.17 7.75
CA SER A 180 -14.67 12.59 9.08
C SER A 180 -14.32 11.10 9.03
N VAL A 181 -13.48 10.67 9.97
CA VAL A 181 -13.18 9.26 10.21
C VAL A 181 -13.85 8.84 11.51
N LEU A 182 -14.80 7.91 11.46
CA LEU A 182 -15.47 7.35 12.67
C LEU A 182 -15.37 5.83 12.69
N ARG A 183 -15.25 5.25 13.90
CA ARG A 183 -15.21 3.80 14.16
C ARG A 183 -14.29 2.99 13.23
N SER A 184 -13.22 3.61 12.73
CA SER A 184 -12.38 3.03 11.68
C SER A 184 -10.96 2.73 12.18
N LYS A 185 -10.35 1.71 11.57
CA LYS A 185 -8.94 1.34 11.76
C LYS A 185 -8.18 1.61 10.45
N ILE A 186 -7.17 2.46 10.53
CA ILE A 186 -6.35 2.88 9.39
C ILE A 186 -4.92 2.45 9.63
N GLY A 187 -4.37 1.62 8.74
CA GLY A 187 -2.96 1.26 8.68
C GLY A 187 -2.32 1.80 7.40
N THR A 188 -1.19 2.51 7.53
CA THR A 188 -0.40 3.01 6.39
C THR A 188 1.10 2.83 6.64
N ASN A 189 1.91 2.65 5.59
CA ASN A 189 3.37 2.66 5.74
C ASN A 189 4.02 4.01 5.44
N VAL A 190 3.28 5.04 5.02
CA VAL A 190 3.88 6.33 4.66
C VAL A 190 3.39 7.43 5.59
N ARG A 191 2.10 7.76 5.50
CA ARG A 191 1.48 8.92 6.16
C ARG A 191 -0.04 8.83 6.07
N ALA A 192 -0.72 9.42 7.04
CA ALA A 192 -2.17 9.66 7.01
C ALA A 192 -2.48 11.16 7.04
N VAL A 193 -3.35 11.62 6.15
CA VAL A 193 -3.90 12.99 6.11
C VAL A 193 -5.40 12.89 6.21
N LEU A 194 -5.95 13.37 7.32
CA LEU A 194 -7.35 13.16 7.70
C LEU A 194 -8.03 14.50 7.91
N GLY A 195 -9.30 14.63 7.52
CA GLY A 195 -10.11 15.82 7.81
C GLY A 195 -10.36 15.91 9.32
N GLN A 196 -11.14 14.97 9.83
CA GLN A 196 -11.49 14.84 11.25
C GLN A 196 -11.32 13.40 11.72
N CYS A 197 -10.99 13.19 12.99
CA CYS A 197 -10.84 11.86 13.59
C CYS A 197 -11.67 11.73 14.87
N GLY A 198 -12.57 10.75 14.90
CA GLY A 198 -13.45 10.48 16.02
C GLY A 198 -14.65 11.43 16.08
N SER A 199 -15.41 11.30 17.16
CA SER A 199 -16.61 12.08 17.48
C SER A 199 -16.66 12.43 18.97
N GLU A 200 -17.55 13.36 19.34
CA GLU A 200 -17.81 13.73 20.74
C GLU A 200 -18.32 12.56 21.58
N GLU A 201 -18.97 11.59 20.94
CA GLU A 201 -19.46 10.36 21.56
C GLU A 201 -18.31 9.41 21.96
N GLY A 202 -17.07 9.73 21.58
CA GLY A 202 -15.87 9.03 22.04
C GLY A 202 -15.62 7.70 21.33
N GLU A 203 -16.19 7.53 20.13
CA GLU A 203 -16.02 6.33 19.33
C GLU A 203 -14.55 6.13 18.90
N PRO A 204 -13.98 4.92 19.08
CA PRO A 204 -12.56 4.71 18.89
C PRO A 204 -12.19 4.73 17.39
N VAL A 205 -11.27 5.61 17.04
CA VAL A 205 -10.53 5.57 15.77
C VAL A 205 -9.09 5.15 16.06
N ILE A 206 -8.54 4.26 15.25
CA ILE A 206 -7.15 3.82 15.36
C ILE A 206 -6.42 4.17 14.07
N VAL A 207 -5.39 5.00 14.16
CA VAL A 207 -4.53 5.35 13.03
C VAL A 207 -3.12 4.84 13.32
N THR A 208 -2.63 3.90 12.51
CA THR A 208 -1.32 3.30 12.64
C THR A 208 -0.47 3.63 11.42
N VAL A 209 0.69 4.25 11.65
CA VAL A 209 1.70 4.52 10.62
C VAL A 209 2.97 3.72 10.93
N ASN A 210 3.36 2.85 9.99
CA ASN A 210 4.54 2.00 10.11
C ASN A 210 5.51 2.26 8.95
N PRO A 211 6.40 3.26 9.07
CA PRO A 211 7.34 3.63 8.01
C PRO A 211 8.19 2.44 7.53
N THR A 212 8.03 2.03 6.26
CA THR A 212 8.78 0.89 5.69
C THR A 212 10.29 1.14 5.76
N GLU A 213 10.74 2.36 5.49
CA GLU A 213 12.15 2.76 5.62
C GLU A 213 12.69 2.51 7.03
N ALA A 214 11.89 2.80 8.07
CA ALA A 214 12.29 2.52 9.45
C ALA A 214 12.32 1.01 9.73
N GLN A 215 11.41 0.23 9.14
CA GLN A 215 11.38 -1.22 9.31
C GLN A 215 12.63 -1.90 8.73
N GLU A 216 13.08 -1.49 7.55
CA GLU A 216 14.30 -2.03 6.92
C GLU A 216 15.53 -1.75 7.79
N ILE A 217 15.65 -0.52 8.31
CA ILE A 217 16.76 -0.15 9.20
C ILE A 217 16.68 -0.91 10.53
N ILE A 218 15.48 -1.13 11.08
CA ILE A 218 15.29 -1.93 12.29
C ILE A 218 15.76 -3.37 12.07
N GLN A 219 15.49 -3.97 10.90
CA GLN A 219 15.96 -5.32 10.57
C GLN A 219 17.49 -5.38 10.46
N GLU A 220 18.12 -4.35 9.90
CA GLU A 220 19.58 -4.25 9.87
C GLU A 220 20.16 -4.10 11.29
N LEU A 221 19.54 -3.28 12.12
CA LEU A 221 19.94 -3.06 13.50
C LEU A 221 19.91 -4.37 14.32
N LEU A 222 18.89 -5.20 14.13
CA LEU A 222 18.82 -6.53 14.75
C LEU A 222 19.99 -7.44 14.34
N LYS A 223 20.43 -7.40 13.07
CA LYS A 223 21.60 -8.15 12.60
C LYS A 223 22.89 -7.66 13.24
N ILE A 224 23.04 -6.33 13.38
CA ILE A 224 24.19 -5.73 14.04
C ILE A 224 24.22 -6.10 15.53
N ASP A 225 23.10 -5.98 16.23
CA ASP A 225 23.00 -6.33 17.65
C ASP A 225 23.37 -7.80 17.90
N ASN A 226 22.91 -8.71 17.04
CA ASN A 226 23.30 -10.12 17.10
C ASN A 226 24.81 -10.33 16.87
N SER A 227 25.39 -9.60 15.92
CA SER A 227 26.82 -9.69 15.61
C SER A 227 27.69 -9.14 16.75
N VAL A 228 27.31 -7.99 17.31
CA VAL A 228 27.97 -7.39 18.48
C VAL A 228 27.88 -8.32 19.68
N ASN A 229 26.72 -8.94 19.92
CA ASN A 229 26.56 -9.90 21.02
C ASN A 229 27.48 -11.13 20.85
N THR A 230 27.59 -11.69 19.64
CA THR A 230 28.49 -12.81 19.35
C THR A 230 29.96 -12.42 19.54
N LEU A 231 30.39 -11.31 18.95
CA LEU A 231 31.77 -10.81 19.06
C LEU A 231 32.13 -10.44 20.51
N THR A 232 31.18 -9.90 21.28
CA THR A 232 31.40 -9.58 22.70
C THR A 232 31.61 -10.85 23.53
N LYS A 233 30.88 -11.94 23.23
CA LYS A 233 31.11 -13.25 23.86
C LYS A 233 32.49 -13.80 23.51
N GLU A 234 32.89 -13.77 22.23
CA GLU A 234 34.22 -14.20 21.79
C GLU A 234 35.34 -13.36 22.45
N LYS A 235 35.17 -12.04 22.49
CA LYS A 235 36.08 -11.11 23.18
C LYS A 235 36.24 -11.46 24.66
N THR A 236 35.15 -11.79 25.34
CA THR A 236 35.16 -12.18 26.75
C THR A 236 35.93 -13.49 26.97
N GLN A 237 35.83 -14.45 26.06
CA GLN A 237 36.62 -15.69 26.12
C GLN A 237 38.13 -15.41 25.93
N LEU A 238 38.47 -14.55 24.98
CA LEU A 238 39.86 -14.14 24.71
C LEU A 238 40.44 -13.21 25.80
N GLN A 239 39.61 -12.59 26.64
CA GLN A 239 40.06 -11.75 27.75
C GLN A 239 40.95 -12.54 28.72
N ASN A 240 40.65 -13.81 28.96
CA ASN A 240 41.48 -14.69 29.80
C ASN A 240 42.90 -14.85 29.25
N ILE A 241 43.05 -14.89 27.92
CA ILE A 241 44.36 -14.98 27.24
C ILE A 241 45.13 -13.68 27.45
N ILE A 242 44.47 -12.53 27.30
CA ILE A 242 45.08 -11.21 27.54
C ILE A 242 45.52 -11.06 29.00
N ASP A 243 44.69 -11.51 29.95
CA ASP A 243 45.00 -11.43 31.37
C ASP A 243 46.16 -12.36 31.75
N LEU A 244 46.26 -13.54 31.10
CA LEU A 244 47.40 -14.43 31.24
C LEU A 244 48.69 -13.78 30.71
N ILE A 245 48.64 -13.16 29.53
CA ILE A 245 49.77 -12.41 28.95
C ILE A 245 50.23 -11.30 29.92
N LYS A 246 49.29 -10.53 30.48
CA LYS A 246 49.60 -9.47 31.46
C LYS A 246 50.25 -10.01 32.73
N LYS A 247 49.77 -11.14 33.25
CA LYS A 247 50.33 -11.79 34.45
C LYS A 247 51.72 -12.38 34.21
N LEU A 248 51.99 -12.87 32.99
CA LEU A 248 53.28 -13.43 32.62
C LEU A 248 54.36 -12.36 32.42
N GLY A 249 53.99 -11.16 31.96
CA GLY A 249 54.92 -10.03 31.83
C GLY A 249 56.18 -10.40 31.04
N GLY A 250 57.37 -10.21 31.65
CA GLY A 250 58.67 -10.57 31.05
C GLY A 250 58.96 -12.08 30.96
N ASN A 251 58.24 -12.93 31.70
CA ASN A 251 58.43 -14.40 31.66
C ASN A 251 57.85 -15.03 30.39
N ILE A 252 57.20 -14.24 29.52
CA ILE A 252 56.74 -14.68 28.20
C ILE A 252 57.91 -15.18 27.35
N GLU A 253 59.11 -14.62 27.49
CA GLU A 253 60.28 -15.02 26.71
C GLU A 253 60.76 -16.44 27.03
N GLN A 254 60.41 -16.97 28.19
CA GLN A 254 60.79 -18.32 28.63
C GLN A 254 59.80 -19.41 28.18
N LEU A 255 58.69 -19.04 27.53
CA LEU A 255 57.69 -20.00 27.05
C LEU A 255 58.16 -20.75 25.77
N PRO A 256 57.70 -22.01 25.59
CA PRO A 256 57.85 -22.73 24.34
C PRO A 256 57.28 -21.96 23.14
N GLN A 257 57.92 -22.10 21.98
CA GLN A 257 57.60 -21.34 20.78
C GLN A 257 56.13 -21.48 20.33
N ASP A 258 55.56 -22.68 20.44
CA ASP A 258 54.15 -22.95 20.09
C ASP A 258 53.16 -22.15 20.94
N LYS A 259 53.42 -22.07 22.26
CA LYS A 259 52.59 -21.28 23.20
C LYS A 259 52.69 -19.78 22.92
N LYS A 260 53.87 -19.28 22.53
CA LYS A 260 54.04 -17.87 22.13
C LYS A 260 53.20 -17.54 20.90
N ILE A 261 53.16 -18.44 19.91
CA ILE A 261 52.36 -18.26 18.68
C ILE A 261 50.86 -18.25 19.01
N GLU A 262 50.39 -19.15 19.88
CA GLU A 262 49.00 -19.20 20.30
C GLU A 262 48.56 -17.92 21.03
N LEU A 263 49.36 -17.46 22.00
CA LEU A 263 49.12 -16.21 22.72
C LEU A 263 49.11 -15.00 21.78
N ALA A 264 50.05 -14.92 20.83
CA ALA A 264 50.12 -13.84 19.85
C ALA A 264 48.89 -13.84 18.91
N LYS A 265 48.43 -15.02 18.48
CA LYS A 265 47.20 -15.16 17.68
C LYS A 265 45.96 -14.73 18.47
N GLY A 266 45.84 -15.16 19.73
CA GLY A 266 44.74 -14.76 20.61
C GLY A 266 44.72 -13.25 20.86
N ALA A 267 45.89 -12.63 21.10
CA ALA A 267 46.01 -11.18 21.28
C ALA A 267 45.67 -10.40 20.00
N LYS A 268 46.11 -10.88 18.83
CA LYS A 268 45.73 -10.29 17.54
C LYS A 268 44.23 -10.36 17.33
N ARG A 269 43.61 -11.54 17.50
CA ARG A 269 42.16 -11.72 17.36
C ARG A 269 41.37 -10.86 18.34
N PHE A 270 41.83 -10.72 19.58
CA PHE A 270 41.21 -9.83 20.57
C PHE A 270 41.20 -8.35 20.11
N LYS A 271 42.32 -7.89 19.52
CA LYS A 271 42.41 -6.54 18.96
C LYS A 271 41.50 -6.38 17.75
N ASP A 272 41.49 -7.35 16.84
CA ASP A 272 40.65 -7.35 15.64
C ASP A 272 39.16 -7.30 16.02
N ILE A 273 38.70 -8.17 16.92
CA ILE A 273 37.31 -8.17 17.43
C ILE A 273 36.96 -6.85 18.12
N SER A 274 37.89 -6.27 18.89
CA SER A 274 37.63 -4.98 19.54
C SER A 274 37.43 -3.86 18.50
N GLY A 275 38.17 -3.91 17.40
CA GLY A 275 37.97 -3.03 16.25
C GLY A 275 36.63 -3.29 15.55
N GLU A 276 36.28 -4.55 15.28
CA GLU A 276 35.01 -4.94 14.68
C GLU A 276 33.80 -4.47 15.52
N ILE A 277 33.84 -4.68 16.85
CA ILE A 277 32.81 -4.18 17.77
C ILE A 277 32.71 -2.66 17.68
N ALA A 278 33.83 -1.93 17.70
CA ALA A 278 33.80 -0.47 17.64
C ALA A 278 33.16 0.04 16.33
N VAL A 279 33.49 -0.59 15.19
CA VAL A 279 32.89 -0.27 13.89
C VAL A 279 31.39 -0.55 13.89
N LEU A 280 30.99 -1.73 14.37
CA LEU A 280 29.57 -2.12 14.44
C LEU A 280 28.77 -1.24 15.41
N SER A 281 29.35 -0.86 16.55
CA SER A 281 28.73 0.06 17.50
C SER A 281 28.55 1.46 16.91
N SER A 282 29.55 1.97 16.17
CA SER A 282 29.42 3.25 15.46
C SER A 282 28.31 3.19 14.40
N LYS A 283 28.28 2.12 13.59
CA LYS A 283 27.20 1.91 12.61
C LYS A 283 25.82 1.80 13.28
N ARG A 284 25.74 1.14 14.44
CA ARG A 284 24.51 1.04 15.23
C ARG A 284 24.00 2.41 15.65
N GLU A 285 24.87 3.30 16.13
CA GLU A 285 24.49 4.67 16.50
C GLU A 285 23.99 5.48 15.30
N GLU A 286 24.63 5.32 14.13
CA GLU A 286 24.20 5.93 12.87
C GLU A 286 22.77 5.47 12.49
N LEU A 287 22.53 4.16 12.48
CA LEU A 287 21.20 3.62 12.15
C LEU A 287 20.12 4.08 13.14
N LEU A 288 20.44 4.18 14.43
CA LEU A 288 19.53 4.72 15.43
C LEU A 288 19.18 6.19 15.16
N ASN A 289 20.16 6.99 14.74
CA ASN A 289 19.93 8.38 14.38
C ASN A 289 19.08 8.50 13.09
N ASN A 290 19.30 7.64 12.11
CA ASN A 290 18.49 7.58 10.89
C ASN A 290 17.02 7.24 11.23
N ILE A 291 16.77 6.26 12.09
CA ILE A 291 15.42 5.94 12.57
C ILE A 291 14.77 7.15 13.25
N LYS A 292 15.51 7.86 14.12
CA LYS A 292 14.99 9.07 14.78
C LYS A 292 14.57 10.13 13.76
N GLN A 293 15.39 10.36 12.74
CA GLN A 293 15.07 11.32 11.67
C GLN A 293 13.80 10.91 10.91
N ILE A 294 13.70 9.65 10.48
CA ILE A 294 12.54 9.13 9.72
C ILE A 294 11.24 9.26 10.52
N LEU A 295 11.29 9.02 11.83
CA LEU A 295 10.12 9.05 12.70
C LEU A 295 9.75 10.47 13.19
N SER A 296 10.70 11.42 13.14
CA SER A 296 10.46 12.84 13.47
C SER A 296 9.60 13.58 12.44
N VAL A 297 9.41 13.00 11.26
CA VAL A 297 8.53 13.53 10.21
C VAL A 297 7.07 13.52 10.69
N ARG A 298 6.29 14.53 10.28
CA ARG A 298 4.83 14.58 10.51
C ARG A 298 4.15 13.44 9.73
N ARG A 299 3.75 12.37 10.42
CA ARG A 299 3.22 11.13 9.82
C ARG A 299 1.70 11.03 9.86
N VAL A 300 1.06 11.65 10.85
CA VAL A 300 -0.40 11.79 10.88
C VAL A 300 -0.73 13.27 10.94
N ILE A 301 -1.55 13.75 10.02
CA ILE A 301 -1.98 15.14 9.94
C ILE A 301 -3.50 15.16 9.97
N VAL A 302 -4.06 15.94 10.88
CA VAL A 302 -5.51 16.10 11.02
C VAL A 302 -5.86 17.57 10.82
N ASN A 303 -6.59 17.85 9.75
CA ASN A 303 -6.82 19.21 9.27
C ASN A 303 -7.90 19.96 10.05
N ASN A 304 -8.76 19.27 10.79
CA ASN A 304 -9.84 19.86 11.57
C ASN A 304 -9.66 19.55 13.06
N VAL A 305 -10.17 18.42 13.54
CA VAL A 305 -10.17 18.06 14.96
C VAL A 305 -9.91 16.56 15.15
N VAL A 306 -9.14 16.26 16.19
CA VAL A 306 -9.00 14.92 16.78
C VAL A 306 -9.80 14.89 18.06
N TYR A 307 -10.83 14.07 18.11
CA TYR A 307 -11.64 13.88 19.32
C TYR A 307 -10.99 12.93 20.32
N PRO A 308 -11.40 12.98 21.60
CA PRO A 308 -10.97 12.04 22.63
C PRO A 308 -11.16 10.57 22.21
N ASN A 309 -10.37 9.69 22.83
CA ASN A 309 -10.32 8.25 22.54
C ASN A 309 -9.76 7.85 21.16
N THR A 310 -9.37 8.82 20.33
CA THR A 310 -8.60 8.55 19.11
C THR A 310 -7.20 8.04 19.47
N LYS A 311 -6.83 6.89 18.90
CA LYS A 311 -5.54 6.23 19.09
C LYS A 311 -4.66 6.46 17.88
N ILE A 312 -3.47 7.02 18.09
CA ILE A 312 -2.49 7.27 17.05
C ILE A 312 -1.24 6.48 17.37
N GLN A 313 -0.85 5.60 16.47
CA GLN A 313 0.33 4.76 16.60
C GLN A 313 1.33 5.08 15.49
N ILE A 314 2.57 5.41 15.83
CA ILE A 314 3.63 5.68 14.85
C ILE A 314 4.87 4.87 15.22
N GLY A 315 5.32 3.97 14.33
CA GLY A 315 6.50 3.14 14.54
C GLY A 315 6.46 2.38 15.88
N GLY A 316 5.30 1.80 16.20
CA GLY A 316 5.07 1.03 17.44
C GLY A 316 4.69 1.86 18.68
N ARG A 317 4.82 3.19 18.65
CA ARG A 317 4.52 4.06 19.81
C ARG A 317 3.09 4.54 19.77
N LEU A 318 2.39 4.48 20.90
CA LEU A 318 0.96 4.81 21.01
C LEU A 318 0.75 6.17 21.70
N PHE A 319 -0.14 6.96 21.14
CA PHE A 319 -0.76 8.13 21.74
C PHE A 319 -2.28 7.94 21.77
N ILE A 320 -2.93 8.41 22.83
CA ILE A 320 -4.39 8.41 22.94
C ILE A 320 -4.82 9.84 23.27
N ALA A 321 -5.67 10.42 22.44
CA ALA A 321 -6.21 11.75 22.68
C ALA A 321 -7.14 11.72 23.90
N SER A 322 -6.86 12.56 24.90
CA SER A 322 -7.70 12.72 26.10
C SER A 322 -8.66 13.90 26.01
N LYS A 323 -8.35 14.87 25.14
CA LYS A 323 -9.14 16.08 24.88
C LYS A 323 -9.17 16.36 23.37
N PRO A 324 -10.13 17.17 22.88
CA PRO A 324 -10.12 17.61 21.50
C PRO A 324 -8.85 18.40 21.16
N GLU A 325 -8.18 18.03 20.08
CA GLU A 325 -7.01 18.72 19.55
C GLU A 325 -7.33 19.22 18.14
N GLN A 326 -7.11 20.51 17.87
CA GLN A 326 -7.42 21.10 16.57
C GLN A 326 -6.17 21.26 15.71
N ARG A 327 -6.34 21.07 14.39
CA ARG A 327 -5.34 21.37 13.35
C ARG A 327 -3.94 20.95 13.74
N CYS A 328 -3.73 19.65 13.93
CA CYS A 328 -2.53 19.12 14.51
C CYS A 328 -1.85 18.06 13.64
N ALA A 329 -0.57 17.87 13.89
CA ALA A 329 0.24 16.81 13.32
C ALA A 329 0.89 15.99 14.43
N PHE A 330 1.08 14.70 14.15
CA PHE A 330 1.72 13.76 15.06
C PHE A 330 3.00 13.24 14.44
N CYS A 331 4.04 13.20 15.25
CA CYS A 331 5.36 12.68 14.92
C CYS A 331 5.98 12.06 16.17
N VAL A 332 7.11 11.38 16.03
CA VAL A 332 7.82 10.79 17.16
C VAL A 332 9.05 11.64 17.49
N GLU A 333 9.09 12.11 18.74
CA GLU A 333 10.28 12.75 19.32
C GLU A 333 10.60 12.10 20.66
N GLU A 334 11.90 11.93 20.94
CA GLU A 334 12.39 11.31 22.20
C GLU A 334 11.71 9.98 22.55
N GLY A 335 11.30 9.22 21.53
CA GLY A 335 10.67 7.93 21.70
C GLY A 335 9.18 7.97 22.11
N LYS A 336 8.53 9.14 22.05
CA LYS A 336 7.10 9.31 22.29
C LYS A 336 6.43 9.96 21.09
N VAL A 337 5.14 9.69 20.89
CA VAL A 337 4.34 10.42 19.90
C VAL A 337 3.97 11.77 20.52
N ILE A 338 4.32 12.86 19.83
CA ILE A 338 4.05 14.23 20.26
C ILE A 338 3.08 14.91 19.28
N ILE A 339 2.40 15.94 19.77
CA ILE A 339 1.48 16.77 19.00
C ILE A 339 2.19 18.06 18.61
N LYS A 340 2.09 18.46 17.35
CA LYS A 340 2.51 19.75 16.83
C LYS A 340 1.31 20.46 16.22
N SER A 341 1.15 21.75 16.47
CA SER A 341 0.20 22.57 15.72
C SER A 341 0.65 22.64 14.25
N LEU A 342 -0.31 22.63 13.33
CA LEU A 342 -0.03 22.63 11.89
C LEU A 342 0.60 23.92 11.38
#